data_AF-A0A435H4E8-F1
#
_entry.id   AF-A0A435H4E8-F1
#
_cell.length_a   1.000
_cell.length_b   1.000
_cell.length_c   1.000
_cell.angle_alpha   90.00
_cell.angle_beta   90.00
_cell.angle_gamma   90.00
#
_symmetry.space_group_name_H-M   'P 1'
#
loop_
_entity.id
_entity.type
_entity.pdbx_description
1 polymer ?
#
loop_
_entity_poly.entity_id
_entity_poly.type
_entity_poly.pdbx_seq_one_letter_code
_entity_poly.pdbx_strand_id
1 'polypeptide(L)'
;MIDLALWLSSLDGENPSGEDLRNDPAFHELERLTEAQLKVVHDGNNKAGSQSTIPVDWPAVLAKAEELRAHGRDLRLLVIVTRALANEDGLAGLAQGLTLIAQTFDQHWDTMHPAMRPNASPRDAALRRINALIDLQNGQDGLLANLRQMTFFAPRAIGPVQGKDLEKGAL
;
A
#
# COMPACT_ATOMS: atom_id res chain seq x y z
N MET A 1 -0.69 11.32 -8.24
CA MET A 1 -1.92 11.96 -7.73
C MET A 1 -3.16 11.21 -8.23
N ILE A 2 -4.01 10.75 -7.31
CA ILE A 2 -5.29 10.08 -7.62
C ILE A 2 -6.47 11.06 -7.59
N ASP A 3 -7.56 10.71 -8.27
CA ASP A 3 -8.85 11.40 -8.12
C ASP A 3 -9.61 10.82 -6.91
N LEU A 4 -9.51 11.48 -5.76
CA LEU A 4 -10.18 11.06 -4.52
C LEU A 4 -11.70 10.89 -4.69
N ALA A 5 -12.36 11.74 -5.47
CA ALA A 5 -13.81 11.68 -5.63
C ALA A 5 -14.21 10.38 -6.36
N LEU A 6 -13.45 9.99 -7.38
CA LEU A 6 -13.63 8.75 -8.11
C LEU A 6 -13.36 7.51 -7.24
N TRP A 7 -12.41 7.60 -6.31
CA TRP A 7 -12.14 6.55 -5.34
C TRP A 7 -13.20 6.47 -4.22
N LEU A 8 -14.01 7.51 -3.99
CA LEU A 8 -15.00 7.58 -2.91
C LEU A 8 -16.45 7.42 -3.38
N SER A 9 -16.71 7.54 -4.69
CA SER A 9 -18.03 7.26 -5.25
C SER A 9 -18.50 5.85 -4.91
N SER A 10 -19.79 5.73 -4.60
CA SER A 10 -20.41 4.41 -4.47
C SER A 10 -20.23 3.60 -5.75
N LEU A 11 -19.98 2.31 -5.58
CA LEU A 11 -19.97 1.35 -6.67
C LEU A 11 -21.38 0.88 -6.97
N ASP A 12 -21.64 0.49 -8.22
CA ASP A 12 -22.93 -0.03 -8.65
C ASP A 12 -23.23 -1.39 -8.00
N GLY A 13 -24.51 -1.67 -7.75
CA GLY A 13 -24.97 -2.93 -7.18
C GLY A 13 -25.63 -2.79 -5.81
N GLU A 14 -25.78 -3.91 -5.09
CA GLU A 14 -26.45 -3.95 -3.79
C GLU A 14 -25.59 -3.40 -2.64
N ASN A 15 -24.26 -3.52 -2.75
CA ASN A 15 -23.30 -2.99 -1.78
C ASN A 15 -22.60 -1.76 -2.38
N PRO A 16 -22.70 -0.55 -1.79
CA PRO A 16 -22.04 0.66 -2.30
C PRO A 16 -20.51 0.59 -2.27
N SER A 17 -19.94 -0.42 -1.61
CA SER A 17 -18.51 -0.74 -1.60
C SER A 17 -18.12 -1.88 -2.55
N GLY A 18 -19.05 -2.36 -3.39
CA GLY A 18 -18.79 -3.41 -4.38
C GLY A 18 -18.47 -4.77 -3.77
N GLU A 19 -17.66 -5.55 -4.47
CA GLU A 19 -17.35 -6.95 -4.18
C GLU A 19 -16.13 -7.13 -3.25
N ASP A 20 -16.07 -8.26 -2.52
CA ASP A 20 -14.89 -8.64 -1.73
C ASP A 20 -13.79 -9.16 -2.67
N LEU A 21 -12.71 -8.38 -2.81
CA LEU A 21 -11.60 -8.68 -3.71
C LEU A 21 -10.69 -9.82 -3.23
N ARG A 22 -10.96 -10.43 -2.07
CA ARG A 22 -10.05 -11.41 -1.44
C ARG A 22 -9.60 -12.56 -2.34
N ASN A 23 -10.45 -13.02 -3.25
CA ASN A 23 -10.16 -14.14 -4.14
C ASN A 23 -10.05 -13.68 -5.61
N ASP A 24 -10.01 -12.37 -5.86
CA ASP A 24 -9.87 -11.84 -7.21
C ASP A 24 -8.43 -12.09 -7.70
N PRO A 25 -8.23 -12.80 -8.83
CA PRO A 25 -6.90 -13.00 -9.41
C PRO A 25 -6.14 -11.70 -9.67
N ALA A 26 -6.83 -10.61 -10.04
CA ALA A 26 -6.21 -9.30 -10.24
C ALA A 26 -5.71 -8.70 -8.92
N PHE A 27 -6.38 -8.98 -7.80
CA PHE A 27 -5.92 -8.57 -6.46
C PHE A 27 -4.67 -9.34 -6.04
N HIS A 28 -4.62 -10.66 -6.30
CA HIS A 28 -3.41 -11.45 -6.04
C HIS A 28 -2.22 -11.02 -6.90
N GLU A 29 -2.45 -10.65 -8.16
CA GLU A 29 -1.39 -10.09 -8.99
C GLU A 29 -0.91 -8.74 -8.46
N LEU A 30 -1.82 -7.88 -7.99
CA LEU A 30 -1.46 -6.63 -7.31
C LEU A 30 -0.57 -6.89 -6.08
N GLU A 31 -0.93 -7.85 -5.23
CA GLU A 31 -0.11 -8.23 -4.06
C GLU A 31 1.30 -8.63 -4.51
N ARG A 32 1.42 -9.47 -5.54
CA ARG A 32 2.70 -9.91 -6.11
C ARG A 32 3.54 -8.77 -6.68
N LEU A 33 2.91 -7.73 -7.26
CA LEU A 33 3.63 -6.55 -7.75
C LEU A 33 4.28 -5.75 -6.62
N THR A 34 3.76 -5.83 -5.39
CA THR A 34 4.35 -5.14 -4.23
C THR A 34 5.55 -5.85 -3.61
N GLU A 35 5.83 -7.09 -4.04
CA GLU A 35 6.97 -7.87 -3.57
C GLU A 35 8.23 -7.49 -4.36
N ALA A 36 9.28 -7.10 -3.64
CA ALA A 36 10.58 -6.86 -4.26
C ALA A 36 11.17 -8.19 -4.76
N GLN A 37 11.49 -8.27 -6.05
CA GLN A 37 11.98 -9.52 -6.64
C GLN A 37 13.48 -9.68 -6.43
N LEU A 38 13.90 -10.87 -5.97
CA LEU A 38 15.30 -11.26 -5.89
C LEU A 38 15.78 -11.80 -7.23
N LYS A 39 16.71 -11.10 -7.89
CA LYS A 39 17.43 -11.61 -9.05
C LYS A 39 18.71 -12.29 -8.57
N VAL A 40 18.75 -13.63 -8.67
CA VAL A 40 19.98 -14.40 -8.42
C VAL A 40 20.79 -14.45 -9.71
N VAL A 41 21.89 -13.70 -9.75
CA VAL A 41 22.85 -13.79 -10.85
C VAL A 41 23.74 -15.01 -10.58
N HIS A 42 23.62 -16.02 -11.44
CA HIS A 42 24.53 -17.16 -11.44
C HIS A 42 25.78 -16.76 -12.22
N ASP A 43 26.96 -16.97 -11.64
CA ASP A 43 28.18 -16.84 -12.41
C ASP A 43 28.29 -18.00 -13.43
N GLY A 44 29.21 -17.87 -14.40
CA GLY A 44 29.44 -18.90 -15.43
C GLY A 44 29.86 -20.28 -14.90
N ASN A 45 30.00 -20.45 -13.58
CA ASN A 45 30.29 -21.71 -12.90
C ASN A 45 29.11 -22.21 -12.04
N ASN A 46 27.90 -21.67 -12.22
CA ASN A 46 26.70 -22.06 -11.48
C ASN A 46 26.80 -21.83 -9.96
N LYS A 47 27.70 -20.93 -9.52
CA LYS A 47 27.73 -20.44 -8.13
C LYS A 47 26.90 -19.16 -8.04
N ALA A 48 26.17 -18.98 -6.94
CA ALA A 48 25.39 -17.76 -6.71
C ALA A 48 26.35 -16.56 -6.58
N GLY A 49 26.51 -15.80 -7.67
CA GLY A 49 27.55 -14.80 -7.83
C GLY A 49 27.19 -13.42 -7.29
N SER A 50 25.91 -13.10 -7.15
CA SER A 50 25.38 -11.96 -6.36
C SER A 50 23.85 -11.98 -6.38
N GLN A 51 23.22 -11.49 -5.30
CA GLN A 51 21.79 -11.20 -5.26
C GLN A 51 21.58 -9.71 -5.48
N SER A 52 20.78 -9.35 -6.49
CA SER A 52 20.34 -7.97 -6.73
C SER A 52 18.83 -7.91 -6.57
N THR A 53 18.34 -6.91 -5.86
CA THR A 53 16.88 -6.70 -5.69
C THR A 53 16.39 -5.84 -6.84
N ILE A 54 15.36 -6.30 -7.55
CA ILE A 54 14.62 -5.49 -8.51
C ILE A 54 13.64 -4.64 -7.71
N PRO A 55 13.72 -3.30 -7.78
CA PRO A 55 12.77 -2.42 -7.10
C PRO A 55 11.33 -2.67 -7.59
N VAL A 56 10.37 -2.38 -6.71
CA VAL A 56 8.95 -2.42 -7.05
C VAL A 56 8.62 -1.33 -8.08
N ASP A 57 7.83 -1.68 -9.08
CA ASP A 57 7.27 -0.75 -10.07
C ASP A 57 5.96 -0.16 -9.52
N TRP A 58 6.07 0.92 -8.76
CA TRP A 58 4.92 1.58 -8.15
C TRP A 58 3.91 2.16 -9.16
N PRO A 59 4.32 2.72 -10.31
CA PRO A 59 3.39 3.05 -11.39
C PRO A 59 2.53 1.86 -11.83
N ALA A 60 3.13 0.68 -12.00
CA ALA A 60 2.39 -0.54 -12.33
C ALA A 60 1.42 -0.97 -11.21
N VAL A 61 1.83 -0.84 -9.94
CA VAL A 61 0.96 -1.08 -8.77
C VAL A 61 -0.24 -0.13 -8.79
N LEU A 62 -0.04 1.16 -9.04
CA LEU A 62 -1.13 2.15 -9.10
C LEU A 62 -2.08 1.89 -10.28
N ALA A 63 -1.54 1.58 -11.46
CA ALA A 63 -2.37 1.23 -12.62
C ALA A 63 -3.23 -0.01 -12.33
N LYS A 64 -2.65 -1.04 -11.72
CA LYS A 64 -3.38 -2.26 -11.36
C LYS A 64 -4.44 -2.01 -10.27
N ALA A 65 -4.14 -1.15 -9.31
CA ALA A 65 -5.08 -0.77 -8.27
C ALA A 65 -6.27 0.03 -8.83
N GLU A 66 -6.06 0.87 -9.84
CA GLU A 66 -7.12 1.63 -10.51
C GLU A 66 -8.11 0.71 -11.26
N GLU A 67 -7.63 -0.39 -11.85
CA GLU A 67 -8.51 -1.43 -12.43
C GLU A 67 -9.43 -2.06 -11.36
N LEU A 68 -8.89 -2.35 -10.18
CA LEU A 68 -9.62 -2.98 -9.07
C LEU A 68 -10.59 -2.03 -8.37
N ARG A 69 -10.32 -0.72 -8.38
CA ARG A 69 -11.16 0.32 -7.76
C ARG A 69 -12.63 0.22 -8.17
N ALA A 70 -12.89 -0.06 -9.44
CA ALA A 70 -14.24 -0.16 -9.99
C ALA A 70 -15.02 -1.41 -9.52
N HIS A 71 -14.33 -2.40 -8.94
CA HIS A 71 -14.92 -3.68 -8.55
C HIS A 71 -15.20 -3.75 -7.05
N GLY A 72 -14.29 -3.26 -6.22
CA GLY A 72 -14.41 -3.38 -4.77
C GLY A 72 -13.62 -2.32 -3.99
N ARG A 73 -14.27 -1.78 -2.98
CA ARG A 73 -13.66 -0.90 -1.97
C ARG A 73 -13.14 -1.76 -0.82
N ASP A 74 -11.87 -2.13 -0.91
CA ASP A 74 -11.19 -2.96 0.09
C ASP A 74 -10.08 -2.19 0.81
N LEU A 75 -10.06 -2.21 2.14
CA LEU A 75 -9.05 -1.52 2.94
C LEU A 75 -7.62 -2.01 2.64
N ARG A 76 -7.45 -3.28 2.27
CA ARG A 76 -6.14 -3.81 1.85
C ARG A 76 -5.68 -3.15 0.54
N LEU A 77 -6.60 -2.96 -0.41
CA LEU A 77 -6.33 -2.20 -1.63
C LEU A 77 -5.90 -0.78 -1.30
N LEU A 78 -6.63 -0.10 -0.41
CA LEU A 78 -6.34 1.29 -0.03
C LEU A 78 -4.99 1.44 0.67
N VAL A 79 -4.57 0.45 1.45
CA VAL A 79 -3.23 0.40 2.08
C VAL A 79 -2.14 0.25 1.00
N ILE A 80 -2.33 -0.64 0.02
CA ILE A 80 -1.41 -0.78 -1.12
C ILE A 80 -1.32 0.52 -1.93
N VAL A 81 -2.45 1.17 -2.23
CA VAL A 81 -2.49 2.46 -2.93
C VAL A 81 -1.77 3.54 -2.12
N THR A 82 -2.01 3.61 -0.81
CA THR A 82 -1.32 4.56 0.07
C THR A 82 0.19 4.36 0.02
N ARG A 83 0.62 3.09 0.03
CA ARG A 83 2.03 2.73 -0.07
C ARG A 83 2.64 3.12 -1.42
N ALA A 84 1.95 2.84 -2.51
CA ALA A 84 2.41 3.18 -3.86
C ALA A 84 2.48 4.70 -4.07
N LEU A 85 1.46 5.45 -3.62
CA LEU A 85 1.47 6.91 -3.66
C LEU A 85 2.61 7.50 -2.84
N ALA A 86 2.88 6.96 -1.64
CA ALA A 86 4.00 7.42 -0.85
C ALA A 86 5.34 7.26 -1.59
N ASN A 87 5.54 6.14 -2.29
CA ASN A 87 6.79 5.92 -3.02
C ASN A 87 6.93 6.78 -4.29
N GLU A 88 5.82 7.09 -4.96
CA GLU A 88 5.82 7.91 -6.19
C GLU A 88 5.88 9.41 -5.89
N ASP A 89 5.03 9.87 -4.97
CA ASP A 89 4.77 11.29 -4.72
C ASP A 89 5.29 11.74 -3.32
N GLY A 90 6.06 10.88 -2.65
CA GLY A 90 6.64 11.17 -1.33
C GLY A 90 5.58 11.44 -0.25
N LEU A 91 5.85 12.43 0.60
CA LEU A 91 4.92 12.84 1.66
C LEU A 91 3.57 13.34 1.14
N ALA A 92 3.54 13.95 -0.04
CA ALA A 92 2.28 14.39 -0.64
C ALA A 92 1.40 13.20 -1.03
N GLY A 93 2.01 12.15 -1.60
CA GLY A 93 1.33 10.90 -1.90
C GLY A 93 0.87 10.15 -0.65
N LEU A 94 1.71 10.11 0.38
CA LEU A 94 1.34 9.54 1.69
C LEU A 94 0.11 10.25 2.26
N ALA A 95 0.08 11.58 2.24
CA ALA A 95 -1.05 12.36 2.73
C ALA A 95 -2.33 12.07 1.93
N GLN A 96 -2.24 11.91 0.60
CA GLN A 96 -3.38 11.54 -0.24
C GLN A 96 -3.92 10.15 0.12
N GLY A 97 -3.06 9.15 0.26
CA GLY A 97 -3.46 7.79 0.61
C GLY A 97 -4.11 7.69 1.99
N LEU A 98 -3.52 8.35 3.00
CA LEU A 98 -4.10 8.40 4.34
C LEU A 98 -5.45 9.14 4.36
N THR A 99 -5.58 10.20 3.55
CA THR A 99 -6.85 10.91 3.38
C THR A 99 -7.90 10.00 2.75
N LEU A 100 -7.53 9.20 1.73
CA LEU A 100 -8.43 8.23 1.11
C LEU A 100 -8.93 7.17 2.11
N ILE A 101 -8.04 6.63 2.95
CA ILE A 101 -8.40 5.68 4.01
C ILE A 101 -9.37 6.33 5.01
N ALA A 102 -9.04 7.53 5.51
CA ALA A 102 -9.86 8.24 6.49
C ALA A 102 -11.27 8.54 5.94
N GLN A 103 -11.36 9.10 4.73
CA GLN A 103 -12.65 9.41 4.11
C GLN A 103 -13.44 8.15 3.74
N THR A 104 -12.77 7.04 3.43
CA THR A 104 -13.44 5.75 3.25
C THR A 104 -14.05 5.25 4.55
N PHE A 105 -13.40 5.45 5.70
CA PHE A 105 -14.01 5.12 6.99
C PHE A 105 -15.24 5.96 7.26
N ASP A 106 -15.19 7.27 7.00
CA ASP A 106 -16.34 8.14 7.24
C ASP A 106 -17.56 7.79 6.38
N GLN A 107 -17.35 7.36 5.13
CA GLN A 107 -18.41 7.18 4.15
C GLN A 107 -18.90 5.73 3.99
N HIS A 108 -18.01 4.76 4.21
CA HIS A 108 -18.24 3.36 3.81
C HIS A 108 -17.86 2.35 4.90
N TRP A 109 -17.76 2.78 6.17
CA TRP A 109 -17.37 1.88 7.26
C TRP A 109 -18.19 0.60 7.31
N ASP A 110 -19.50 0.67 7.18
CA ASP A 110 -20.36 -0.52 7.32
C ASP A 110 -20.26 -1.48 6.12
N THR A 111 -19.92 -0.96 4.95
CA THR A 111 -20.05 -1.67 3.68
C THR A 111 -18.72 -2.11 3.09
N MET A 112 -17.61 -1.46 3.45
CA MET A 112 -16.28 -1.73 2.88
C MET A 112 -15.72 -3.11 3.24
N HIS A 113 -14.82 -3.58 2.39
CA HIS A 113 -14.13 -4.85 2.58
C HIS A 113 -12.79 -4.67 3.32
N PRO A 114 -12.32 -5.68 4.06
CA PRO A 114 -13.02 -6.91 4.38
C PRO A 114 -14.23 -6.65 5.30
N ALA A 115 -15.36 -7.33 5.04
CA ALA A 115 -16.57 -7.18 5.83
C ALA A 115 -16.35 -7.53 7.32
N MET A 116 -17.05 -6.83 8.21
CA MET A 116 -17.02 -7.12 9.64
C MET A 116 -17.64 -8.49 9.93
N ARG A 117 -17.08 -9.24 10.88
CA ARG A 117 -17.65 -10.54 11.27
C ARG A 117 -18.93 -10.31 12.09
N PRO A 118 -20.07 -10.93 11.73
CA PRO A 118 -21.28 -10.84 12.54
C PRO A 118 -21.11 -11.62 13.85
N ASN A 119 -21.89 -11.26 14.87
CA ASN A 119 -21.95 -11.96 16.16
C ASN A 119 -20.60 -12.08 16.91
N ALA A 120 -19.72 -11.09 16.77
CA ALA A 120 -18.42 -11.03 17.42
C ALA A 120 -18.27 -9.75 18.25
N SER A 121 -17.26 -9.70 19.14
CA SER A 121 -16.91 -8.44 19.81
C SER A 121 -16.50 -7.39 18.77
N PRO A 122 -16.65 -6.08 19.03
CA PRO A 122 -16.28 -5.04 18.05
C PRO A 122 -14.85 -5.18 17.52
N ARG A 123 -13.90 -5.56 18.38
CA ARG A 123 -12.51 -5.78 18.00
C ARG A 123 -12.36 -6.98 17.07
N ASP A 124 -12.99 -8.11 17.40
CA ASP A 124 -12.90 -9.34 16.60
C ASP A 124 -13.64 -9.20 15.26
N ALA A 125 -14.75 -8.44 15.26
CA ALA A 125 -15.50 -8.09 14.07
C ALA A 125 -14.62 -7.32 13.07
N ALA A 126 -13.82 -6.37 13.57
CA ALA A 126 -12.92 -5.53 12.77
C ALA A 126 -11.51 -6.11 12.57
N LEU A 127 -11.20 -7.32 13.08
CA LEU A 127 -9.83 -7.85 13.11
C LEU A 127 -9.13 -7.85 11.75
N ARG A 128 -9.85 -8.20 10.66
CA ARG A 128 -9.27 -8.19 9.30
C ARG A 128 -8.91 -6.78 8.83
N ARG A 129 -9.70 -5.77 9.21
CA ARG A 129 -9.43 -4.36 8.89
C ARG A 129 -8.25 -3.83 9.71
N ILE A 130 -8.18 -4.20 10.99
CA ILE A 130 -7.03 -3.90 11.86
C ILE A 130 -5.74 -4.47 11.26
N ASN A 131 -5.76 -5.75 10.84
CA ASN A 131 -4.60 -6.37 10.23
C ASN A 131 -4.17 -5.68 8.93
N ALA A 132 -5.10 -5.22 8.10
CA ALA A 132 -4.77 -4.43 6.91
C ALA A 132 -4.02 -3.14 7.27
N LEU A 133 -4.45 -2.42 8.32
CA LEU A 133 -3.80 -1.18 8.78
C LEU A 133 -2.43 -1.42 9.44
N ILE A 134 -2.21 -2.58 10.05
CA ILE A 134 -0.91 -2.93 10.65
C ILE A 134 0.21 -2.91 9.59
N ASP A 135 -0.10 -3.19 8.33
CA ASP A 135 0.89 -3.17 7.26
C ASP A 135 1.46 -1.76 6.98
N LEU A 136 0.71 -0.69 7.29
CA LEU A 136 1.25 0.68 7.25
C LEU A 136 2.44 0.86 8.21
N GLN A 137 2.48 0.09 9.30
CA GLN A 137 3.53 0.11 10.33
C GLN A 137 4.61 -0.96 10.09
N ASN A 138 4.49 -1.76 9.03
CA ASN A 138 5.43 -2.83 8.76
C ASN A 138 6.80 -2.27 8.34
N GLY A 139 7.77 -2.43 9.24
CA GLY A 139 9.12 -1.89 9.13
C GLY A 139 10.12 -2.79 8.41
N GLN A 140 9.73 -4.00 7.99
CA GLN A 140 10.61 -4.91 7.22
C GLN A 140 10.45 -4.69 5.73
N ASP A 141 9.21 -4.79 5.24
CA ASP A 141 8.89 -4.80 3.82
C ASP A 141 7.59 -4.07 3.48
N GLY A 142 7.04 -3.26 4.40
CA GLY A 142 5.85 -2.43 4.20
C GLY A 142 6.12 -0.93 4.00
N LEU A 143 5.09 -0.11 4.20
CA LEU A 143 5.17 1.34 4.03
C LEU A 143 6.23 1.99 4.93
N LEU A 144 6.28 1.63 6.21
CA LEU A 144 7.28 2.19 7.13
C LEU A 144 8.72 1.88 6.68
N ALA A 145 8.96 0.66 6.16
CA ALA A 145 10.25 0.31 5.58
C ALA A 145 10.60 1.21 4.38
N ASN A 146 9.63 1.48 3.50
CA ASN A 146 9.83 2.38 2.36
C ASN A 146 10.12 3.82 2.79
N LEU A 147 9.34 4.36 3.75
CA LEU A 147 9.56 5.70 4.27
C LEU A 147 10.96 5.83 4.92
N ARG A 148 11.44 4.81 5.63
CA ARG A 148 12.81 4.82 6.19
C ARG A 148 13.91 4.93 5.13
N GLN A 149 13.70 4.35 3.96
CA GLN A 149 14.68 4.35 2.86
C GLN A 149 14.52 5.56 1.93
N MET A 150 13.35 6.20 1.94
CA MET A 150 13.05 7.39 1.15
C MET A 150 13.98 8.55 1.52
N THR A 151 14.45 9.28 0.50
CA THR A 151 15.15 10.56 0.69
C THR A 151 14.10 11.65 0.85
N PHE A 152 14.09 12.33 2.00
CA PHE A 152 13.13 13.42 2.27
C PHE A 152 13.65 14.76 1.78
N PHE A 153 14.93 15.02 2.02
CA PHE A 153 15.59 16.27 1.64
C PHE A 153 17.00 15.97 1.15
N ALA A 154 17.53 16.77 0.23
CA ALA A 154 18.92 16.66 -0.18
C ALA A 154 19.60 18.04 -0.22
N PRO A 155 19.83 18.69 0.95
CA PRO A 155 20.55 19.96 1.00
C PRO A 155 21.97 19.80 0.43
N ARG A 156 22.41 20.75 -0.39
CA ARG A 156 23.73 20.68 -1.06
C ARG A 156 24.92 20.48 -0.10
N ALA A 157 24.84 21.03 1.12
CA ALA A 157 25.93 20.98 2.10
C ALA A 157 25.99 19.68 2.92
N ILE A 158 24.88 18.95 3.03
CA ILE A 158 24.71 17.79 3.94
C ILE A 158 24.54 16.50 3.15
N GLY A 159 24.00 16.58 1.93
CA GLY A 159 23.65 15.43 1.11
C GLY A 159 22.23 14.92 1.40
N PRO A 160 21.84 13.76 0.87
CA PRO A 160 20.50 13.19 1.06
C PRO A 160 20.28 12.78 2.52
N VAL A 161 19.16 13.24 3.08
CA VAL A 161 18.65 12.88 4.40
C VAL A 161 17.50 11.89 4.20
N GLN A 162 17.67 10.66 4.68
CA GLN A 162 16.67 9.62 4.55
C GLN A 162 15.75 9.56 5.78
N GLY A 163 14.61 8.88 5.65
CA GLY A 163 13.66 8.73 6.78
C GLY A 163 14.30 8.12 8.02
N LYS A 164 15.18 7.13 7.86
CA LYS A 164 15.94 6.52 8.97
C LYS A 164 16.90 7.50 9.67
N ASP A 165 17.34 8.55 9.00
CA ASP A 165 18.20 9.59 9.58
C ASP A 165 17.36 10.53 10.44
N LEU A 166 16.16 10.87 9.96
CA LEU A 166 15.15 11.63 10.72
C LEU A 166 14.71 10.89 12.00
N GLU A 167 14.48 9.57 11.93
CA GLU A 167 14.13 8.74 13.09
C GLU A 167 15.19 8.80 14.21
N LYS A 168 16.46 8.95 13.84
CA LYS A 168 17.58 9.01 14.79
C LYS A 168 17.80 10.40 15.39
N GLY A 169 17.07 11.42 14.92
CA GLY A 169 17.26 12.80 15.36
C GLY A 169 18.65 13.38 15.01
N ALA A 170 19.35 12.77 14.06
CA ALA A 170 20.69 13.19 13.66
C ALA A 170 20.61 14.00 12.36
N LEU A 171 20.55 15.34 12.52
CA LEU A 171 21.00 16.29 11.49
C LEU A 171 22.43 16.71 11.82
#